data_AF-A0A915KBE7-F1
#
_entry.id   AF-A0A915KBE7-F1
#
_cell.length_a   1.000
_cell.length_b   1.000
_cell.length_c   1.000
_cell.angle_alpha   90.00
_cell.angle_beta   90.00
_cell.angle_gamma   90.00
#
_symmetry.space_group_name_H-M   'P 1'
#
loop_
_entity.id
_entity.type
_entity.pdbx_description
1 polymer ?
#
loop_
_entity_poly.entity_id
_entity_poly.type
_entity_poly.pdbx_seq_one_letter_code
_entity_poly.pdbx_strand_id
1 'polypeptide(L)'
;MCKSCKFLSNFRSILRRSLNSKIPNFLLIEQSVCRCVRILFETNAQSCPELIKQSLEFEFLEFLLEILGENFLQKSSKADLIKAIKSMEKNSIFSDKISKILDSCQIWDEFKTQSHDLFLNDVNLHTPALRAFMEVSRSDLPYKQYYCEENIWKFCAYCNNDDVIVVFVSNDDEKDYHVFAILDHKVYDFDTTLEFPCSFEKYFCEAIKFDDNLKSEYHRKFRIIPSGAYLKHFCSDRRHMLDVQSGVYTKEPPPWPAIIYDGKVNNLNEFRRMTPKDNNLIDQISIVLDTRRFYEHFMRNKSNN
;
A
#
# COMPACT_ATOMS: atom_id res chain seq x y z
N MET A 1 10.20 -14.02 -22.52
CA MET A 1 10.77 -13.08 -21.53
C MET A 1 10.23 -13.44 -20.15
N CYS A 2 11.09 -13.64 -19.16
CA CYS A 2 10.69 -13.92 -17.77
C CYS A 2 9.98 -12.71 -17.14
N LYS A 3 9.06 -12.93 -16.17
CA LYS A 3 8.35 -11.85 -15.44
C LYS A 3 9.31 -10.86 -14.76
N SER A 4 10.50 -11.31 -14.36
CA SER A 4 11.55 -10.48 -13.76
C SER A 4 12.21 -9.51 -14.75
N CYS A 5 12.36 -9.89 -16.04
CA CYS A 5 12.89 -9.03 -17.10
C CYS A 5 12.00 -7.80 -17.39
N LYS A 6 10.68 -7.91 -17.17
CA LYS A 6 9.76 -6.77 -17.28
C LYS A 6 9.88 -5.79 -16.11
N PHE A 7 10.27 -6.26 -14.93
CA PHE A 7 10.34 -5.43 -13.74
C PHE A 7 11.44 -4.37 -13.85
N LEU A 8 12.69 -4.77 -14.12
CA LEU A 8 13.82 -3.81 -14.17
C LEU A 8 13.73 -2.85 -15.36
N SER A 9 13.26 -3.32 -16.52
CA SER A 9 13.04 -2.45 -17.69
C SER A 9 11.90 -1.44 -17.46
N ASN A 10 10.79 -1.88 -16.87
CA ASN A 10 9.71 -0.96 -16.47
C ASN A 10 10.17 -0.03 -15.36
N PHE A 11 10.92 -0.52 -14.38
CA PHE A 11 11.45 0.26 -13.27
C PHE A 11 12.37 1.37 -13.79
N ARG A 12 13.31 1.07 -14.68
CA ARG A 12 14.17 2.06 -15.36
C ARG A 12 13.35 3.15 -16.07
N SER A 13 12.32 2.76 -16.81
CA SER A 13 11.41 3.69 -17.51
C SER A 13 10.59 4.57 -16.55
N ILE A 14 10.02 3.98 -15.51
CA ILE A 14 9.23 4.66 -14.48
C ILE A 14 10.12 5.65 -13.73
N LEU A 15 11.30 5.21 -13.29
CA LEU A 15 12.26 6.03 -12.56
C LEU A 15 12.69 7.24 -13.40
N ARG A 16 13.01 7.04 -14.68
CA ARG A 16 13.37 8.14 -15.59
C ARG A 16 12.21 9.11 -15.84
N ARG A 17 10.96 8.65 -15.89
CA ARG A 17 9.78 9.52 -16.03
C ARG A 17 9.49 10.31 -14.75
N SER A 18 9.55 9.66 -13.60
CA SER A 18 9.34 10.28 -12.30
C SER A 18 10.43 11.30 -11.98
N LEU A 19 11.69 11.03 -12.35
CA LEU A 19 12.81 11.94 -12.11
C LEU A 19 12.86 13.16 -13.07
N ASN A 20 12.16 13.12 -14.21
CA ASN A 20 12.18 14.22 -15.19
C ASN A 20 10.92 15.11 -15.17
N SER A 21 9.97 14.83 -14.29
CA SER A 21 8.68 15.53 -14.29
C SER A 21 8.57 16.53 -13.13
N LYS A 22 7.91 17.66 -13.37
CA LYS A 22 7.58 18.69 -12.36
C LYS A 22 6.46 18.21 -11.42
N ILE A 23 6.62 17.02 -10.85
CA ILE A 23 5.61 16.41 -9.97
C ILE A 23 5.68 17.10 -8.59
N PRO A 24 4.54 17.46 -7.98
CA PRO A 24 4.49 17.80 -6.57
C PRO A 24 5.13 16.70 -5.71
N ASN A 25 5.90 17.05 -4.68
CA ASN A 25 6.63 16.10 -3.82
C ASN A 25 7.75 15.28 -4.51
N PHE A 26 8.29 15.77 -5.63
CA PHE A 26 9.45 15.19 -6.34
C PHE A 26 10.57 14.68 -5.42
N LEU A 27 10.99 15.51 -4.47
CA LEU A 27 12.07 15.18 -3.51
C LEU A 27 11.76 13.94 -2.67
N LEU A 28 10.50 13.77 -2.28
CA LEU A 28 10.07 12.62 -1.48
C LEU A 28 10.08 11.33 -2.32
N ILE A 29 9.65 11.42 -3.58
CA ILE A 29 9.63 10.29 -4.53
C ILE A 29 11.06 9.88 -4.87
N GLU A 30 11.93 10.85 -5.16
CA GLU A 30 13.35 10.64 -5.43
C GLU A 30 14.04 9.87 -4.28
N GLN A 31 13.92 10.38 -3.04
CA GLN A 31 14.50 9.74 -1.85
C GLN A 31 13.97 8.32 -1.64
N SER A 32 12.66 8.18 -1.77
CA SER A 32 11.91 6.93 -1.64
C SER A 32 12.44 5.85 -2.59
N VAL A 33 12.56 6.22 -3.86
CA VAL A 33 13.00 5.32 -4.91
C VAL A 33 14.46 4.90 -4.72
N CYS A 34 15.37 5.84 -4.42
CA CYS A 34 16.78 5.54 -4.19
C CYS A 34 16.97 4.63 -2.96
N ARG A 35 16.19 4.86 -1.90
CA ARG A 35 16.17 4.02 -0.70
C ARG A 35 15.68 2.60 -0.99
N CYS A 36 14.67 2.44 -1.85
CA CYS A 36 14.18 1.14 -2.30
C CYS A 36 15.27 0.35 -3.04
N VAL A 37 15.96 1.00 -3.98
CA VAL A 37 17.09 0.41 -4.71
C VAL A 37 18.17 -0.03 -3.73
N ARG A 38 18.51 0.81 -2.74
CA ARG A 38 19.46 0.43 -1.69
C ARG A 38 19.04 -0.84 -0.96
N ILE A 39 17.82 -0.89 -0.42
CA ILE A 39 17.33 -2.04 0.36
C ILE A 39 17.31 -3.31 -0.49
N LEU A 40 16.87 -3.21 -1.75
CA LEU A 40 16.84 -4.33 -2.69
C LEU A 40 18.22 -4.98 -2.82
N PHE A 41 19.27 -4.19 -3.09
CA PHE A 41 20.61 -4.73 -3.29
C PHE A 41 21.35 -5.05 -2.00
N GLU A 42 21.22 -4.25 -0.93
CA GLU A 42 21.82 -4.59 0.36
C GLU A 42 21.32 -5.94 0.90
N THR A 43 20.02 -6.21 0.75
CA THR A 43 19.40 -7.43 1.28
C THR A 43 19.65 -8.64 0.39
N ASN A 44 19.65 -8.46 -0.94
CA ASN A 44 19.57 -9.58 -1.89
C ASN A 44 20.80 -9.76 -2.78
N ALA A 45 21.69 -8.77 -2.92
CA ALA A 45 22.80 -8.85 -3.89
C ALA A 45 23.71 -10.06 -3.66
N GLN A 46 23.91 -10.48 -2.41
CA GLN A 46 24.75 -11.63 -2.08
C GLN A 46 24.01 -12.97 -2.26
N SER A 47 22.75 -13.03 -1.85
CA SER A 47 21.97 -14.27 -1.83
C SER A 47 21.22 -14.56 -3.14
N CYS A 48 21.11 -13.59 -4.04
CA CYS A 48 20.35 -13.71 -5.29
C CYS A 48 21.20 -13.30 -6.52
N PRO A 49 22.02 -14.21 -7.08
CA PRO A 49 22.85 -13.93 -8.25
C PRO A 49 22.04 -13.52 -9.50
N GLU A 50 20.83 -14.07 -9.66
CA GLU A 50 19.96 -13.78 -10.80
C GLU A 50 19.52 -12.30 -10.85
N LEU A 51 19.37 -11.65 -9.69
CA LEU A 51 19.11 -10.20 -9.60
C LEU A 51 20.27 -9.40 -10.20
N ILE A 52 21.51 -9.76 -9.86
CA ILE A 52 22.71 -9.09 -10.37
C ILE A 52 22.86 -9.33 -11.88
N LYS A 53 22.67 -10.58 -12.32
CA LYS A 53 22.70 -10.95 -13.74
C LYS A 53 21.72 -10.11 -14.56
N GLN A 54 20.46 -10.00 -14.11
CA GLN A 54 19.45 -9.20 -14.79
C GLN A 54 19.78 -7.70 -14.75
N SER A 55 20.32 -7.21 -13.63
CA SER A 55 20.75 -5.82 -13.52
C SER A 55 21.82 -5.48 -14.57
N LEU A 56 22.72 -6.42 -14.85
CA LEU A 56 23.74 -6.27 -15.89
C LEU A 56 23.17 -6.48 -17.31
N GLU A 57 22.20 -7.37 -17.49
CA GLU A 57 21.55 -7.62 -18.78
C GLU A 57 20.72 -6.42 -19.27
N PHE A 58 20.11 -5.67 -18.35
CA PHE A 58 19.27 -4.50 -18.66
C PHE A 58 19.97 -3.16 -18.43
N GLU A 59 21.30 -3.18 -18.30
CA GLU A 59 22.15 -1.99 -18.07
C GLU A 59 21.66 -1.13 -16.88
N PHE A 60 21.14 -1.79 -15.85
CA PHE A 60 20.60 -1.11 -14.68
C PHE A 60 21.72 -0.48 -13.85
N LEU A 61 22.91 -1.11 -13.78
CA LEU A 61 24.07 -0.54 -13.09
C LEU A 61 24.51 0.78 -13.75
N GLU A 62 24.59 0.80 -15.07
CA GLU A 62 24.92 1.96 -15.89
C GLU A 62 23.89 3.07 -15.70
N PHE A 63 22.60 2.72 -15.60
CA PHE A 63 21.55 3.66 -15.28
C PHE A 63 21.67 4.27 -13.88
N LEU A 64 22.02 3.47 -12.87
CA LEU A 64 22.28 4.00 -11.52
C LEU A 64 23.47 4.98 -11.52
N LEU A 65 24.50 4.69 -12.31
CA LEU A 65 25.66 5.56 -12.48
C LEU A 65 25.31 6.86 -13.22
N GLU A 66 24.50 6.79 -14.29
CA GLU A 66 23.96 7.96 -15.01
C GLU A 66 23.23 8.89 -14.03
N ILE A 67 22.31 8.33 -13.24
CA ILE A 67 21.53 9.10 -12.25
C ILE A 67 22.39 9.65 -11.12
N LEU A 68 23.40 8.90 -10.66
CA LEU A 68 24.28 9.38 -9.58
C LEU A 68 24.98 10.70 -9.95
N GLY A 69 25.26 10.91 -11.24
CA GLY A 69 25.85 12.15 -11.78
C GLY A 69 24.87 13.33 -11.83
N GLU A 70 23.58 13.11 -11.69
CA GLU A 70 22.58 14.17 -11.87
C GLU A 70 22.57 15.17 -10.70
N ASN A 71 22.40 16.45 -11.03
CA ASN A 71 22.43 17.55 -10.08
C ASN A 71 21.15 17.68 -9.25
N PHE A 72 20.04 17.11 -9.74
CA PHE A 72 18.76 17.17 -9.02
C PHE A 72 18.72 16.20 -7.83
N LEU A 73 19.58 15.17 -7.78
CA LEU A 73 19.60 14.22 -6.68
C LEU A 73 20.12 14.84 -5.39
N GLN A 74 19.35 14.66 -4.33
CA GLN A 74 19.76 14.99 -2.97
C GLN A 74 20.94 14.15 -2.53
N LYS A 75 21.79 14.72 -1.65
CA LYS A 75 22.96 14.04 -1.10
C LYS A 75 22.62 12.70 -0.45
N SER A 76 21.48 12.62 0.25
CA SER A 76 20.97 11.39 0.86
C SER A 76 20.64 10.31 -0.17
N SER A 77 20.00 10.69 -1.28
CA SER A 77 19.64 9.79 -2.38
C SER A 77 20.89 9.27 -3.09
N LYS A 78 21.88 10.15 -3.34
CA LYS A 78 23.20 9.73 -3.87
C LYS A 78 23.86 8.71 -2.95
N ALA A 79 23.83 8.95 -1.64
CA ALA A 79 24.36 8.00 -0.66
C ALA A 79 23.63 6.64 -0.71
N ASP A 80 22.31 6.64 -0.89
CA ASP A 80 21.54 5.40 -1.04
C ASP A 80 21.94 4.61 -2.30
N LEU A 81 22.13 5.29 -3.44
CA LEU A 81 22.58 4.65 -4.69
C LEU A 81 24.01 4.10 -4.58
N ILE A 82 24.94 4.83 -3.95
CA ILE A 82 26.32 4.36 -3.74
C ILE A 82 26.32 3.08 -2.90
N LYS A 83 25.48 3.00 -1.86
CA LYS A 83 25.35 1.78 -1.04
C LYS A 83 24.80 0.60 -1.84
N ALA A 84 23.83 0.85 -2.73
CA ALA A 84 23.30 -0.18 -3.62
C ALA A 84 24.40 -0.73 -4.52
N ILE A 85 25.14 0.16 -5.20
CA ILE A 85 26.24 -0.19 -6.11
C ILE A 85 27.34 -0.98 -5.38
N LYS A 86 27.76 -0.51 -4.20
CA LYS A 86 28.76 -1.23 -3.37
C LYS A 86 28.26 -2.61 -2.94
N SER A 87 26.96 -2.78 -2.72
CA SER A 87 26.37 -4.08 -2.38
C SER A 87 26.35 -5.02 -3.58
N MET A 88 26.12 -4.49 -4.78
CA MET A 88 26.25 -5.24 -6.04
C MET A 88 27.69 -5.70 -6.26
N GLU A 89 28.66 -4.80 -6.11
CA GLU A 89 30.10 -5.07 -6.32
C GLU A 89 30.63 -6.20 -5.42
N LYS A 90 30.14 -6.29 -4.18
CA LYS A 90 30.51 -7.36 -3.24
C LYS A 90 30.09 -8.76 -3.67
N ASN A 91 29.22 -8.90 -4.69
CA ASN A 91 28.73 -10.21 -5.12
C ASN A 91 29.88 -11.07 -5.67
N SER A 92 30.06 -12.26 -5.10
CA SER A 92 31.19 -13.14 -5.42
C SER A 92 31.22 -13.69 -6.85
N ILE A 93 30.09 -13.67 -7.57
CA ILE A 93 29.96 -14.24 -8.92
C ILE A 93 30.20 -13.18 -9.98
N PHE A 94 29.75 -11.95 -9.75
CA PHE A 94 29.76 -10.88 -10.75
C PHE A 94 30.69 -9.71 -10.42
N SER A 95 31.45 -9.78 -9.31
CA SER A 95 32.37 -8.72 -8.86
C SER A 95 33.26 -8.21 -9.99
N ASP A 96 33.97 -9.09 -10.70
CA ASP A 96 34.92 -8.71 -11.75
C ASP A 96 34.23 -7.93 -12.89
N LYS A 97 33.03 -8.35 -13.27
CA LYS A 97 32.24 -7.68 -14.32
C LYS A 97 31.74 -6.33 -13.85
N ILE A 98 31.29 -6.23 -12.59
CA ILE A 98 30.82 -4.97 -12.00
C ILE A 98 31.98 -4.00 -11.85
N SER A 99 33.10 -4.42 -11.26
CA SER A 99 34.29 -3.57 -11.09
C SER A 99 34.79 -3.05 -12.43
N LYS A 100 34.76 -3.86 -13.51
CA LYS A 100 35.10 -3.39 -14.85
C LYS A 100 34.19 -2.27 -15.38
N ILE A 101 32.89 -2.32 -15.06
CA ILE A 101 31.94 -1.25 -15.42
C ILE A 101 32.22 -0.01 -14.56
N LEU A 102 32.44 -0.19 -13.27
CA LEU A 102 32.74 0.89 -12.32
C LEU A 102 34.04 1.62 -12.66
N ASP A 103 35.10 0.90 -13.00
CA ASP A 103 36.41 1.45 -13.40
C ASP A 103 36.33 2.23 -14.72
N SER A 104 35.33 1.95 -15.56
CA SER A 104 35.09 2.69 -16.80
C SER A 104 34.24 3.95 -16.60
N CYS A 105 33.66 4.15 -15.41
CA CYS A 105 32.71 5.23 -15.15
C CYS A 105 33.38 6.42 -14.44
N GLN A 106 33.52 7.54 -15.15
CA GLN A 106 34.07 8.77 -14.60
C GLN A 106 33.25 9.33 -13.42
N ILE A 107 31.92 9.18 -13.45
CA ILE A 107 31.06 9.60 -12.33
C ILE A 107 31.45 8.80 -11.07
N TRP A 108 31.65 7.48 -11.20
CA TRP A 108 31.97 6.64 -10.06
C TRP A 108 33.28 6.99 -9.37
N ASP A 109 34.28 7.49 -10.13
CA ASP A 109 35.56 7.92 -9.57
C ASP A 109 35.40 8.99 -8.47
N GLU A 110 34.39 9.85 -8.58
CA GLU A 110 34.07 10.89 -7.60
C GLU A 110 33.44 10.33 -6.30
N PHE A 111 32.83 9.15 -6.37
CA PHE A 111 32.02 8.57 -5.29
C PHE A 111 32.61 7.30 -4.66
N LYS A 112 33.53 6.60 -5.33
CA LYS A 112 34.05 5.29 -4.89
C LYS A 112 34.68 5.32 -3.49
N THR A 113 35.37 6.41 -3.14
CA THR A 113 36.07 6.60 -1.85
C THR A 113 35.19 7.14 -0.72
N GLN A 114 33.96 7.57 -0.99
CA GLN A 114 33.09 8.15 0.04
C GLN A 114 32.63 7.06 1.04
N SER A 115 33.04 7.19 2.32
CA SER A 115 32.55 6.38 3.44
C SER A 115 31.31 7.02 4.08
N HIS A 116 30.33 6.19 4.46
CA HIS A 116 28.93 6.59 4.66
C HIS A 116 28.54 6.97 6.11
N ASP A 117 29.35 7.75 6.83
CA ASP A 117 29.03 8.07 8.24
C ASP A 117 28.23 9.38 8.44
N LEU A 118 27.90 10.13 7.39
CA LEU A 118 27.37 11.50 7.54
C LEU A 118 25.97 11.78 6.98
N PHE A 119 25.18 10.79 6.55
CA PHE A 119 23.84 11.04 5.99
C PHE A 119 22.74 10.08 6.44
N LEU A 120 22.85 9.52 7.65
CA LEU A 120 21.71 8.89 8.31
C LEU A 120 21.01 9.93 9.19
N ASN A 121 20.33 10.89 8.56
CA ASN A 121 19.04 11.23 9.14
C ASN A 121 18.15 10.05 8.77
N ASP A 122 17.81 9.22 9.76
CA ASP A 122 16.74 8.23 9.65
C ASP A 122 15.45 8.95 9.28
N VAL A 123 15.27 9.23 7.99
CA VAL A 123 13.93 9.42 7.43
C VAL A 123 13.33 8.03 7.48
N ASN A 124 12.52 7.82 8.51
CA ASN A 124 11.70 6.66 8.78
C ASN A 124 11.27 5.95 7.47
N LEU A 125 11.39 4.60 7.43
CA LEU A 125 10.85 3.69 6.41
C LEU A 125 9.29 3.75 6.27
N HIS A 126 8.67 4.84 6.70
CA HIS A 126 7.24 5.09 6.77
C HIS A 126 6.76 6.18 5.80
N THR A 127 7.55 6.60 4.80
CA THR A 127 7.07 7.60 3.85
C THR A 127 5.93 7.02 3.01
N PRO A 128 4.71 7.61 3.04
CA PRO A 128 3.52 7.07 2.35
C PRO A 128 3.73 6.89 0.84
N ALA A 129 4.58 7.72 0.25
CA ALA A 129 4.95 7.67 -1.15
C ALA A 129 5.55 6.31 -1.57
N LEU A 130 6.41 5.70 -0.74
CA LEU A 130 7.01 4.38 -1.00
C LEU A 130 5.97 3.26 -0.99
N ARG A 131 4.99 3.35 -0.09
CA ARG A 131 3.93 2.35 0.09
C ARG A 131 2.84 2.46 -0.97
N ALA A 132 2.66 3.64 -1.56
CA ALA A 132 1.79 3.82 -2.72
C ALA A 132 2.33 3.16 -4.00
N PHE A 133 3.64 2.94 -4.13
CA PHE A 133 4.25 2.31 -5.31
C PHE A 133 4.28 0.77 -5.27
N MET A 134 4.17 0.15 -4.10
CA MET A 134 4.14 -1.31 -3.96
C MET A 134 2.72 -1.78 -3.70
N GLU A 135 2.15 -2.52 -4.66
CA GLU A 135 0.85 -3.17 -4.49
C GLU A 135 0.90 -4.12 -3.30
N VAL A 136 0.08 -3.85 -2.28
CA VAL A 136 0.06 -4.59 -1.01
C VAL A 136 -0.36 -6.04 -1.27
N SER A 137 0.46 -7.00 -0.86
CA SER A 137 0.09 -8.42 -0.87
C SER A 137 -0.75 -8.75 0.37
N ARG A 138 -1.61 -9.76 0.24
CA ARG A 138 -2.47 -10.24 1.34
C ARG A 138 -1.67 -10.66 2.57
N SER A 139 -0.45 -11.17 2.38
CA SER A 139 0.45 -11.64 3.44
C SER A 139 1.20 -10.52 4.16
N ASP A 140 1.18 -9.29 3.64
CA ASP A 140 2.04 -8.21 4.15
C ASP A 140 1.48 -7.59 5.44
N LEU A 141 0.19 -7.83 5.72
CA LEU A 141 -0.52 -7.22 6.83
C LEU A 141 -1.07 -8.25 7.80
N PRO A 142 -1.08 -7.93 9.10
CA PRO A 142 -1.69 -8.78 10.10
C PRO A 142 -3.20 -8.88 9.84
N TYR A 143 -3.74 -10.09 9.94
CA TYR A 143 -5.13 -10.39 9.63
C TYR A 143 -5.75 -11.22 10.77
N LYS A 144 -7.02 -10.94 11.07
CA LYS A 144 -7.85 -11.75 11.96
C LYS A 144 -9.24 -11.93 11.37
N GLN A 145 -9.64 -13.18 11.17
CA GLN A 145 -10.98 -13.52 10.69
C GLN A 145 -12.04 -12.95 11.64
N TYR A 146 -13.16 -12.46 11.09
CA TYR A 146 -14.29 -11.83 11.79
C TYR A 146 -14.02 -10.43 12.39
N TYR A 147 -12.84 -9.84 12.15
CA TYR A 147 -12.49 -8.48 12.56
C TYR A 147 -12.12 -7.64 11.33
N CYS A 148 -12.95 -7.69 10.28
CA CYS A 148 -12.67 -7.03 9.01
C CYS A 148 -12.53 -5.51 9.16
N GLU A 149 -13.24 -4.90 10.11
CA GLU A 149 -13.10 -3.48 10.48
C GLU A 149 -11.68 -3.14 10.95
N GLU A 150 -11.04 -4.01 11.73
CA GLU A 150 -9.67 -3.80 12.21
C GLU A 150 -8.64 -4.14 11.13
N ASN A 151 -8.88 -5.18 10.33
CA ASN A 151 -8.01 -5.56 9.21
C ASN A 151 -7.89 -4.40 8.21
N ILE A 152 -9.02 -3.77 7.85
CA ILE A 152 -9.03 -2.62 6.95
C ILE A 152 -8.48 -1.37 7.62
N TRP A 153 -8.66 -1.19 8.93
CA TRP A 153 -8.00 -0.11 9.65
C TRP A 153 -6.48 -0.22 9.57
N LYS A 154 -5.94 -1.43 9.77
CA LYS A 154 -4.50 -1.71 9.64
C LYS A 154 -4.01 -1.48 8.21
N PHE A 155 -4.79 -1.88 7.20
CA PHE A 155 -4.51 -1.56 5.81
C PHE A 155 -4.43 -0.05 5.56
N CYS A 156 -5.41 0.73 6.04
CA CYS A 156 -5.39 2.19 5.90
C CYS A 156 -4.17 2.81 6.59
N ALA A 157 -3.87 2.38 7.82
CA ALA A 157 -2.72 2.87 8.58
C ALA A 157 -1.38 2.50 7.91
N TYR A 158 -1.33 1.33 7.26
CA TYR A 158 -0.17 0.92 6.49
C TYR A 158 -0.01 1.78 5.24
N CYS A 159 -1.04 1.88 4.40
CA CYS A 159 -1.01 2.67 3.16
C CYS A 159 -0.72 4.15 3.43
N ASN A 160 -1.30 4.70 4.51
CA ASN A 160 -1.27 6.13 4.86
C ASN A 160 -1.57 7.02 3.64
N ASN A 161 -2.62 6.65 2.89
CA ASN A 161 -3.02 7.28 1.65
C ASN A 161 -4.49 7.70 1.76
N ASP A 162 -4.76 9.00 1.60
CA ASP A 162 -6.08 9.60 1.69
C ASP A 162 -7.01 9.20 0.53
N ASP A 163 -6.46 8.67 -0.58
CA ASP A 163 -7.23 8.16 -1.72
C ASP A 163 -7.88 6.79 -1.44
N VAL A 164 -7.50 6.13 -0.33
CA VAL A 164 -8.12 4.86 0.08
C VAL A 164 -9.54 5.13 0.58
N ILE A 165 -10.50 4.40 0.02
CA ILE A 165 -11.90 4.45 0.43
C ILE A 165 -12.24 3.18 1.20
N VAL A 166 -12.67 3.33 2.44
CA VAL A 166 -13.17 2.23 3.28
C VAL A 166 -14.64 2.01 2.99
N VAL A 167 -15.04 0.76 2.81
CA VAL A 167 -16.41 0.38 2.47
C VAL A 167 -16.95 -0.55 3.54
N PHE A 168 -17.96 -0.10 4.29
CA PHE A 168 -18.80 -0.96 5.12
C PHE A 168 -19.98 -1.44 4.29
N VAL A 169 -20.24 -2.74 4.31
CA VAL A 169 -21.42 -3.37 3.70
C VAL A 169 -22.30 -3.95 4.79
N SER A 170 -23.58 -3.58 4.76
CA SER A 170 -24.61 -4.12 5.65
C SER A 170 -25.98 -3.90 5.01
N ASN A 171 -27.05 -4.00 5.77
CA ASN A 171 -28.42 -3.74 5.35
C ASN A 171 -29.17 -2.95 6.46
N ASP A 172 -30.46 -2.71 6.26
CA ASP A 172 -31.29 -1.98 7.24
C ASP A 172 -31.48 -2.73 8.58
N ASP A 173 -31.26 -4.04 8.58
CA ASP A 173 -31.35 -4.89 9.75
C ASP A 173 -30.09 -4.79 10.66
N GLU A 174 -28.95 -4.34 10.11
CA GLU A 174 -27.68 -4.07 10.82
C GLU A 174 -27.14 -5.26 11.66
N LYS A 175 -27.64 -6.47 11.40
CA LYS A 175 -27.29 -7.69 12.14
C LYS A 175 -25.87 -8.14 11.88
N ASP A 176 -25.42 -8.02 10.63
CA ASP A 176 -24.09 -8.41 10.19
C ASP A 176 -23.51 -7.37 9.23
N TYR A 177 -22.19 -7.37 9.07
CA TYR A 177 -21.50 -6.44 8.21
C TYR A 177 -20.18 -7.03 7.70
N HIS A 178 -19.72 -6.49 6.57
CA HIS A 178 -18.37 -6.73 6.06
C HIS A 178 -17.66 -5.42 5.79
N VAL A 179 -16.33 -5.42 5.83
CA VAL A 179 -15.51 -4.23 5.54
C VAL A 179 -14.40 -4.60 4.57
N PHE A 180 -14.28 -3.81 3.51
CA PHE A 180 -13.17 -3.87 2.57
C PHE A 180 -12.72 -2.45 2.19
N ALA A 181 -11.61 -2.33 1.46
CA ALA A 181 -11.12 -1.05 0.96
C ALA A 181 -11.06 -1.01 -0.57
N ILE A 182 -11.14 0.20 -1.14
CA ILE A 182 -10.93 0.47 -2.55
C ILE A 182 -9.80 1.51 -2.68
N LEU A 183 -8.82 1.24 -3.53
CA LEU A 183 -7.78 2.19 -3.94
C LEU A 183 -7.49 1.95 -5.42
N ASP A 184 -7.45 3.01 -6.22
CA ASP A 184 -7.15 2.94 -7.66
C ASP A 184 -7.97 1.87 -8.42
N HIS A 185 -9.30 1.87 -8.21
CA HIS A 185 -10.24 0.89 -8.77
C HIS A 185 -9.93 -0.59 -8.44
N LYS A 186 -9.12 -0.84 -7.42
CA LYS A 186 -8.82 -2.17 -6.89
C LYS A 186 -9.43 -2.35 -5.51
N VAL A 187 -10.01 -3.52 -5.27
CA VAL A 187 -10.64 -3.94 -4.01
C VAL A 187 -9.65 -4.74 -3.20
N TYR A 188 -9.45 -4.30 -1.96
CA TYR A 188 -8.65 -4.94 -0.93
C TYR A 188 -9.60 -5.54 0.09
N ASP A 189 -9.97 -6.79 -0.16
CA ASP A 189 -10.79 -7.61 0.74
C ASP A 189 -9.95 -8.79 1.22
N PHE A 190 -9.64 -8.82 2.51
CA PHE A 190 -8.80 -9.87 3.10
C PHE A 190 -9.53 -11.21 3.23
N ASP A 191 -10.86 -11.23 3.10
CA ASP A 191 -11.70 -12.42 3.23
C ASP A 191 -12.15 -12.99 1.88
N THR A 192 -11.91 -12.28 0.77
CA THR A 192 -12.30 -12.78 -0.56
C THR A 192 -11.46 -13.96 -1.02
N THR A 193 -12.06 -14.89 -1.76
CA THR A 193 -11.35 -15.95 -2.50
C THR A 193 -10.89 -15.52 -3.89
N LEU A 194 -11.27 -14.31 -4.32
CA LEU A 194 -10.77 -13.69 -5.54
C LEU A 194 -9.29 -13.28 -5.39
N GLU A 195 -8.69 -12.83 -6.49
CA GLU A 195 -7.33 -12.29 -6.48
C GLU A 195 -7.19 -11.10 -5.52
N PHE A 196 -5.98 -10.87 -5.01
CA PHE A 196 -5.71 -9.80 -4.05
C PHE A 196 -4.58 -8.90 -4.55
N PRO A 197 -4.84 -7.59 -4.74
CA PRO A 197 -6.17 -6.99 -4.78
C PRO A 197 -6.93 -7.39 -6.05
N CYS A 198 -8.26 -7.26 -6.04
CA CYS A 198 -9.13 -7.60 -7.17
C CYS A 198 -9.54 -6.34 -7.93
N SER A 199 -9.74 -6.38 -9.25
CA SER A 199 -10.34 -5.22 -9.92
C SER A 199 -11.78 -5.00 -9.42
N PHE A 200 -12.20 -3.74 -9.27
CA PHE A 200 -13.54 -3.39 -8.80
C PHE A 200 -14.62 -4.05 -9.66
N GLU A 201 -14.45 -4.02 -10.99
CA GLU A 201 -15.39 -4.61 -11.95
C GLU A 201 -15.56 -6.11 -11.71
N LYS A 202 -14.47 -6.84 -11.53
CA LYS A 202 -14.50 -8.28 -11.25
C LYS A 202 -15.09 -8.58 -9.88
N TYR A 203 -14.65 -7.87 -8.84
CA TYR A 203 -15.17 -8.03 -7.48
C TYR A 203 -16.68 -7.76 -7.43
N PHE A 204 -17.13 -6.71 -8.12
CA PHE A 204 -18.55 -6.39 -8.21
C PHE A 204 -19.31 -7.52 -8.94
N CYS A 205 -18.84 -8.01 -10.08
CA CYS A 205 -19.55 -9.05 -10.83
C CYS A 205 -19.57 -10.42 -10.14
N GLU A 206 -18.52 -10.78 -9.39
CA GLU A 206 -18.37 -12.12 -8.83
C GLU A 206 -18.78 -12.21 -7.34
N ALA A 207 -18.46 -11.20 -6.54
CA ALA A 207 -18.72 -11.20 -5.09
C ALA A 207 -19.98 -10.40 -4.71
N ILE A 208 -20.15 -9.19 -5.27
CA ILE A 208 -21.28 -8.32 -4.91
C ILE A 208 -22.52 -8.71 -5.73
N LYS A 209 -22.54 -8.50 -7.04
CA LYS A 209 -23.70 -8.63 -7.95
C LYS A 209 -24.78 -7.60 -7.66
N PHE A 210 -25.77 -7.45 -8.54
CA PHE A 210 -26.94 -6.62 -8.24
C PHE A 210 -27.94 -7.36 -7.34
N ASP A 211 -28.75 -6.57 -6.63
CA ASP A 211 -29.75 -7.08 -5.66
C ASP A 211 -31.05 -7.58 -6.33
N ASP A 212 -31.17 -7.56 -7.66
CA ASP A 212 -32.42 -7.88 -8.37
C ASP A 212 -33.00 -9.26 -8.02
N ASN A 213 -32.15 -10.20 -7.62
CA ASN A 213 -32.53 -11.56 -7.23
C ASN A 213 -32.61 -11.77 -5.71
N LEU A 214 -32.40 -10.73 -4.92
CA LEU A 214 -32.48 -10.77 -3.45
C LEU A 214 -33.83 -10.22 -2.97
N LYS A 215 -34.34 -10.78 -1.88
CA LYS A 215 -35.47 -10.16 -1.16
C LYS A 215 -35.04 -8.79 -0.61
N SER A 216 -35.98 -7.87 -0.46
CA SER A 216 -35.71 -6.51 0.01
C SER A 216 -35.01 -6.46 1.37
N GLU A 217 -35.26 -7.42 2.27
CA GLU A 217 -34.56 -7.53 3.57
C GLU A 217 -33.05 -7.83 3.44
N TYR A 218 -32.62 -8.35 2.29
CA TYR A 218 -31.21 -8.64 1.98
C TYR A 218 -30.58 -7.64 1.01
N HIS A 219 -31.30 -6.57 0.64
CA HIS A 219 -30.73 -5.50 -0.18
C HIS A 219 -29.60 -4.82 0.58
N ARG A 220 -28.45 -4.70 -0.07
CA ARG A 220 -27.24 -4.24 0.60
C ARG A 220 -27.09 -2.75 0.43
N LYS A 221 -26.49 -2.16 1.45
CA LYS A 221 -26.10 -0.76 1.49
C LYS A 221 -24.62 -0.68 1.77
N PHE A 222 -24.00 0.32 1.16
CA PHE A 222 -22.56 0.53 1.16
C PHE A 222 -22.29 1.90 1.77
N ARG A 223 -21.71 1.94 2.95
CA ARG A 223 -21.17 3.17 3.53
C ARG A 223 -19.73 3.33 3.09
N ILE A 224 -19.43 4.39 2.35
CA ILE A 224 -18.08 4.73 1.90
C ILE A 224 -17.49 5.86 2.74
N ILE A 225 -16.28 5.68 3.25
CA ILE A 225 -15.59 6.61 4.16
C ILE A 225 -14.15 6.83 3.67
N PRO A 226 -13.66 8.07 3.55
CA PRO A 226 -12.24 8.34 3.28
C PRO A 226 -11.35 7.77 4.39
N SER A 227 -10.22 7.16 4.04
CA SER A 227 -9.32 6.49 4.99
C SER A 227 -8.84 7.40 6.12
N GLY A 228 -8.50 8.66 5.85
CA GLY A 228 -8.08 9.62 6.87
C GLY A 228 -9.17 9.87 7.91
N ALA A 229 -10.44 9.93 7.48
CA ALA A 229 -11.58 10.06 8.39
C ALA A 229 -11.81 8.77 9.18
N TYR A 230 -11.66 7.61 8.55
CA TYR A 230 -11.75 6.30 9.22
C TYR A 230 -10.66 6.15 10.30
N LEU A 231 -9.40 6.43 9.98
CA LEU A 231 -8.27 6.35 10.90
C LEU A 231 -8.44 7.28 12.09
N LYS A 232 -8.96 8.49 11.86
CA LYS A 232 -9.16 9.51 12.89
C LYS A 232 -10.32 9.22 13.82
N HIS A 233 -11.39 8.60 13.32
CA HIS A 233 -12.66 8.53 14.03
C HIS A 233 -13.09 7.12 14.45
N PHE A 234 -12.52 6.05 13.89
CA PHE A 234 -12.90 4.68 14.24
C PHE A 234 -12.36 4.26 15.61
N CYS A 235 -13.22 3.64 16.43
CA CYS A 235 -12.86 3.03 17.71
C CYS A 235 -13.67 1.74 17.93
N SER A 236 -13.00 0.69 18.38
CA SER A 236 -13.61 -0.59 18.76
C SER A 236 -12.85 -1.21 19.93
N ASP A 237 -13.56 -1.47 21.02
CA ASP A 237 -13.09 -2.27 22.15
C ASP A 237 -13.47 -3.75 22.03
N ARG A 238 -13.95 -4.17 20.86
CA ARG A 238 -14.31 -5.56 20.52
C ARG A 238 -15.44 -6.16 21.35
N ARG A 239 -16.16 -5.34 22.14
CA ARG A 239 -17.26 -5.83 22.98
C ARG A 239 -18.36 -6.55 22.22
N HIS A 240 -18.53 -6.22 20.93
CA HIS A 240 -19.52 -6.84 20.05
C HIS A 240 -19.21 -8.32 19.75
N MET A 241 -17.97 -8.75 20.00
CA MET A 241 -17.53 -10.14 19.84
C MET A 241 -17.57 -10.93 21.15
N LEU A 242 -17.91 -10.28 22.27
CA LEU A 242 -18.09 -10.94 23.56
C LEU A 242 -19.50 -11.52 23.65
N ASP A 243 -19.60 -12.77 24.06
CA ASP A 243 -20.86 -13.32 24.51
C ASP A 243 -21.30 -12.61 25.79
N VAL A 244 -22.51 -12.06 25.79
CA VAL A 244 -23.01 -11.18 26.85
C VAL A 244 -23.15 -11.93 28.19
N GLN A 245 -23.38 -13.24 28.14
CA GLN A 245 -23.62 -14.05 29.35
C GLN A 245 -22.31 -14.52 29.98
N SER A 246 -21.39 -15.04 29.17
CA SER A 246 -20.13 -15.61 29.64
C SER A 246 -18.98 -14.59 29.72
N GLY A 247 -19.08 -13.47 29.01
CA GLY A 247 -17.98 -12.52 28.83
C GLY A 247 -16.81 -13.09 28.03
N VAL A 248 -17.00 -14.24 27.36
CA VAL A 248 -15.97 -14.90 26.55
C VAL A 248 -16.12 -14.45 25.10
N TYR A 249 -14.98 -14.32 24.41
CA TYR A 249 -14.97 -14.03 22.99
C TYR A 249 -15.61 -15.18 22.18
N THR A 250 -16.63 -14.84 21.40
CA THR A 250 -17.27 -15.76 20.44
C THR A 250 -16.33 -16.12 19.28
N LYS A 251 -15.41 -15.22 18.94
CA LYS A 251 -14.28 -15.44 18.03
C LYS A 251 -13.02 -14.86 18.64
N GLU A 252 -11.94 -15.61 18.58
CA GLU A 252 -10.65 -15.20 19.14
C GLU A 252 -10.28 -13.79 18.66
N PRO A 253 -9.92 -12.87 19.56
CA PRO A 253 -9.60 -11.49 19.20
C PRO A 253 -8.26 -11.38 18.47
N PRO A 254 -8.02 -10.28 17.74
CA PRO A 254 -6.70 -10.01 17.19
C PRO A 254 -5.64 -9.84 18.28
N PRO A 255 -4.37 -10.25 18.01
CA PRO A 255 -3.29 -10.15 18.99
C PRO A 255 -2.79 -8.71 19.20
N TRP A 256 -3.18 -7.76 18.34
CA TRP A 256 -2.83 -6.35 18.50
C TRP A 256 -3.80 -5.65 19.47
N PRO A 257 -3.38 -4.51 20.07
CA PRO A 257 -4.26 -3.72 20.94
C PRO A 257 -5.55 -3.27 20.24
N ALA A 258 -6.62 -3.14 21.01
CA ALA A 258 -7.88 -2.55 20.55
C ALA A 258 -7.66 -1.12 20.03
N ILE A 259 -8.43 -0.73 19.02
CA ILE A 259 -8.31 0.60 18.39
C ILE A 259 -9.17 1.58 19.20
N ILE A 260 -8.54 2.42 20.00
CA ILE A 260 -9.18 3.31 20.98
C ILE A 260 -8.47 4.67 20.96
N TYR A 261 -9.22 5.77 21.02
CA TYR A 261 -8.68 7.14 21.04
C TYR A 261 -9.48 8.07 21.96
N ASP A 262 -8.79 9.04 22.59
CA ASP A 262 -9.37 10.26 23.17
C ASP A 262 -10.64 10.04 24.02
N GLY A 263 -10.61 9.05 24.92
CA GLY A 263 -11.72 8.71 25.82
C GLY A 263 -12.93 8.00 25.17
N LYS A 264 -12.96 7.84 23.84
CA LYS A 264 -13.97 7.03 23.12
C LYS A 264 -13.50 5.59 23.03
N VAL A 265 -14.33 4.66 23.53
CA VAL A 265 -13.98 3.23 23.60
C VAL A 265 -14.60 2.40 22.48
N ASN A 266 -15.74 2.80 21.92
CA ASN A 266 -16.41 2.03 20.86
C ASN A 266 -17.41 2.90 20.09
N ASN A 267 -17.35 2.86 18.76
CA ASN A 267 -18.35 3.47 17.88
C ASN A 267 -18.63 2.65 16.61
N LEU A 268 -18.27 1.36 16.60
CA LEU A 268 -18.51 0.46 15.46
C LEU A 268 -19.98 0.47 14.98
N ASN A 269 -20.93 0.59 15.91
CA ASN A 269 -22.35 0.65 15.58
C ASN A 269 -22.73 1.89 14.74
N GLU A 270 -21.95 2.96 14.79
CA GLU A 270 -22.17 4.15 13.96
C GLU A 270 -21.66 3.94 12.53
N PHE A 271 -20.59 3.17 12.36
CA PHE A 271 -20.02 2.82 11.05
C PHE A 271 -20.86 1.79 10.30
N ARG A 272 -21.38 0.76 10.98
CA ARG A 272 -22.24 -0.26 10.32
C ARG A 272 -23.65 0.24 10.02
N ARG A 273 -24.10 1.32 10.67
CA ARG A 273 -25.45 1.84 10.50
C ARG A 273 -25.64 2.31 9.06
N MET A 274 -26.75 1.96 8.43
CA MET A 274 -27.02 2.33 7.03
C MET A 274 -28.12 3.39 6.89
N THR A 275 -28.76 3.73 8.00
CA THR A 275 -29.76 4.80 8.09
C THR A 275 -29.14 6.04 8.75
N PRO A 276 -29.17 7.21 8.07
CA PRO A 276 -28.67 8.44 8.66
C PRO A 276 -29.44 8.80 9.95
N LYS A 277 -28.73 9.33 10.94
CA LYS A 277 -29.34 9.97 12.12
C LYS A 277 -28.86 11.41 12.22
N ASP A 278 -29.79 12.31 12.49
CA ASP A 278 -29.49 13.74 12.65
C ASP A 278 -28.35 13.96 13.66
N ASN A 279 -27.41 14.83 13.30
CA ASN A 279 -26.24 15.19 14.10
C ASN A 279 -25.22 14.07 14.40
N ASN A 280 -25.25 12.93 13.69
CA ASN A 280 -24.18 11.93 13.81
C ASN A 280 -22.94 12.34 12.97
N LEU A 281 -21.76 12.33 13.59
CA LEU A 281 -20.50 12.68 12.94
C LEU A 281 -20.17 11.75 11.76
N ILE A 282 -20.40 10.45 11.91
CA ILE A 282 -20.09 9.45 10.88
C ILE A 282 -20.90 9.72 9.61
N ASP A 283 -22.16 10.11 9.76
CA ASP A 283 -23.03 10.50 8.64
C ASP A 283 -22.56 11.77 7.92
N GLN A 284 -21.77 12.64 8.56
CA GLN A 284 -21.20 13.84 7.93
C GLN A 284 -19.91 13.57 7.17
N ILE A 285 -19.16 12.52 7.53
CA ILE A 285 -17.85 12.19 6.95
C ILE A 285 -17.93 11.01 5.97
N SER A 286 -19.13 10.52 5.65
CA SER A 286 -19.34 9.36 4.79
C SER A 286 -20.62 9.47 3.97
N ILE A 287 -20.79 8.57 3.00
CA ILE A 287 -21.97 8.49 2.15
C ILE A 287 -22.49 7.05 2.18
N VAL A 288 -23.81 6.88 2.29
CA VAL A 288 -24.46 5.57 2.14
C VAL A 288 -25.08 5.45 0.75
N LEU A 289 -24.77 4.37 0.05
CA LEU A 289 -25.22 4.09 -1.32
C LEU A 289 -25.97 2.74 -1.35
N ASP A 290 -27.02 2.67 -2.16
CA ASP A 290 -27.57 1.38 -2.59
C ASP A 290 -26.63 0.69 -3.60
N THR A 291 -26.85 -0.60 -3.87
CA THR A 291 -26.04 -1.41 -4.78
C THR A 291 -25.84 -0.77 -6.16
N ARG A 292 -26.87 -0.13 -6.72
CA ARG A 292 -26.80 0.48 -8.06
C ARG A 292 -25.96 1.76 -8.04
N ARG A 293 -26.20 2.64 -7.06
CA ARG A 293 -25.42 3.87 -6.88
C ARG A 293 -23.95 3.57 -6.53
N PHE A 294 -23.69 2.51 -5.77
CA PHE A 294 -22.34 2.05 -5.47
C PHE A 294 -21.59 1.64 -6.74
N TYR A 295 -22.21 0.83 -7.61
CA TYR A 295 -21.63 0.47 -8.91
C TYR A 295 -21.36 1.70 -9.78
N GLU A 296 -22.36 2.58 -9.92
CA GLU A 296 -22.24 3.79 -10.75
C GLU A 296 -21.13 4.72 -10.25
N HIS A 297 -20.97 4.86 -8.93
CA HIS A 297 -19.94 5.70 -8.30
C HIS A 297 -18.52 5.28 -8.74
N PHE A 298 -18.22 3.99 -8.70
CA PHE A 298 -16.86 3.49 -8.99
C PHE A 298 -16.62 3.18 -10.48
N MET A 299 -17.67 3.04 -11.29
CA MET A 299 -17.52 2.84 -12.74
C MET A 299 -17.41 4.15 -13.53
N ARG A 300 -18.14 5.21 -13.14
CA ARG A 300 -18.07 6.52 -13.84
C ARG A 300 -16.71 7.19 -13.68
N ASN A 301 -16.02 6.96 -12.57
CA ASN A 301 -14.71 7.54 -12.31
C ASN A 301 -13.58 6.91 -13.15
N LYS A 302 -13.83 5.79 -13.84
CA LYS A 302 -12.89 5.17 -14.79
C LYS A 302 -12.79 5.94 -16.11
N SER A 303 -13.75 6.82 -16.42
CA SER A 303 -13.87 7.50 -17.73
C SER A 303 -13.12 8.84 -17.82
N ASN A 304 -12.60 9.35 -16.69
CA ASN A 304 -12.02 10.69 -16.59
C ASN A 304 -10.50 10.69 -16.32
N ASN A 305 -9.84 9.52 -16.32
CA ASN A 305 -8.39 9.36 -16.20
C ASN A 305 -7.81 8.66 -17.43
#